data_AF-A0A7X9KGK4-F1
#
_entry.id   AF-A0A7X9KGK4-F1
#
_cell.length_a   1.000
_cell.length_b   1.000
_cell.length_c   1.000
_cell.angle_alpha   90.00
_cell.angle_beta   90.00
_cell.angle_gamma   90.00
#
_symmetry.space_group_name_H-M   'P 1'
#
loop_
_entity.id
_entity.type
_entity.pdbx_description
1 polymer ?
#
loop_
_entity_poly.entity_id
_entity_poly.type
_entity_poly.pdbx_seq_one_letter_code
_entity_poly.pdbx_strand_id
1 'polypeptide(L)'
;ADDAELERLNGLGPGSVTQVHRPAEAVAGAVAVHTDSWTSMGQETEKQQRKVAFEGFTVDDEMMTHAAAGAGFYHCLPAYRGLEVAAEVIDGPHSHVYAQAHNRLHAARGALAFLMGVH
;
A
#
# COMPACT_ATOMS: atom_id res chain seq x y z
N ALA A 1 -14.28 0.95 -6.47
CA ALA A 1 -14.52 1.36 -7.87
C ALA A 1 -15.90 0.84 -8.26
N ASP A 2 -16.60 1.53 -9.16
CA ASP A 2 -17.78 0.93 -9.80
C ASP A 2 -17.33 -0.03 -10.92
N ASP A 3 -18.28 -0.78 -11.49
CA ASP A 3 -17.97 -1.79 -12.51
C ASP A 3 -17.36 -1.16 -13.78
N ALA A 4 -17.82 0.03 -14.16
CA ALA A 4 -17.31 0.74 -15.33
C ALA A 4 -15.85 1.19 -15.14
N GLU A 5 -15.48 1.63 -13.94
CA GLU A 5 -14.12 1.96 -13.57
C GLU A 5 -13.21 0.73 -13.62
N LEU A 6 -13.67 -0.41 -13.06
CA LEU A 6 -12.91 -1.66 -13.09
C LEU A 6 -12.71 -2.17 -14.52
N GLU A 7 -13.73 -2.09 -15.38
CA GLU A 7 -13.62 -2.46 -16.79
C GLU A 7 -12.59 -1.58 -17.51
N ARG A 8 -12.63 -0.27 -17.27
CA ARG A 8 -11.65 0.67 -17.84
C ARG A 8 -10.22 0.34 -17.39
N LEU A 9 -10.00 0.07 -16.11
CA LEU A 9 -8.68 -0.25 -15.57
C LEU A 9 -8.11 -1.55 -16.16
N ASN A 10 -8.96 -2.57 -16.33
CA ASN A 10 -8.58 -3.84 -16.96
C ASN A 10 -8.26 -3.69 -18.46
N GLY A 11 -8.73 -2.63 -19.11
CA GLY A 11 -8.41 -2.33 -20.52
C GLY A 11 -7.06 -1.63 -20.75
N LEU A 12 -6.34 -1.19 -19.70
CA LEU A 12 -5.12 -0.39 -19.85
C LEU A 12 -3.86 -1.20 -20.23
N GLY A 13 -3.91 -2.53 -20.14
CA GLY A 13 -2.76 -3.37 -20.45
C GLY A 13 -2.96 -4.84 -20.06
N PRO A 14 -1.87 -5.62 -20.00
CA PRO A 14 -1.94 -7.05 -19.71
C PRO A 14 -2.17 -7.38 -18.22
N GLY A 15 -2.15 -6.38 -17.34
CA GLY A 15 -2.44 -6.55 -15.93
C GLY A 15 -3.94 -6.67 -15.66
N SER A 16 -4.30 -7.26 -14.52
CA SER A 16 -5.69 -7.34 -14.05
C SER A 16 -5.87 -6.54 -12.76
N VAL A 17 -7.06 -5.98 -12.58
CA VAL A 17 -7.47 -5.30 -11.35
C VAL A 17 -8.64 -6.04 -10.75
N THR A 18 -8.47 -6.44 -9.49
CA THR A 18 -9.50 -7.10 -8.67
C THR A 18 -9.76 -6.26 -7.44
N GLN A 19 -11.02 -6.07 -7.09
CA GLN A 19 -11.44 -5.44 -5.85
C GLN A 19 -12.15 -6.48 -4.97
N VAL A 20 -11.75 -6.57 -3.70
CA VAL A 20 -12.34 -7.47 -2.71
C VAL A 20 -12.58 -6.74 -1.39
N HIS A 21 -13.39 -7.32 -0.52
CA HIS A 21 -13.70 -6.77 0.80
C HIS A 21 -13.00 -7.50 1.95
N ARG A 22 -12.30 -8.59 1.66
CA ARG A 22 -11.58 -9.38 2.66
C ARG A 22 -10.08 -9.24 2.42
N PRO A 23 -9.33 -8.62 3.34
CA PRO A 23 -7.91 -8.34 3.11
C PRO A 23 -7.08 -9.62 2.91
N ALA A 24 -7.41 -10.70 3.62
CA ALA A 24 -6.78 -12.02 3.42
C ALA A 24 -6.92 -12.55 1.97
N GLU A 25 -8.04 -12.27 1.29
CA GLU A 25 -8.22 -12.64 -0.12
C GLU A 25 -7.37 -11.75 -1.03
N ALA A 26 -7.22 -10.46 -0.69
CA ALA A 26 -6.43 -9.51 -1.46
C ALA A 26 -4.93 -9.84 -1.43
N VAL A 27 -4.42 -10.29 -0.28
CA VAL A 27 -3.00 -10.60 -0.11
C VAL A 27 -2.63 -12.01 -0.56
N ALA A 28 -3.60 -12.89 -0.83
CA ALA A 28 -3.35 -14.29 -1.18
C ALA A 28 -2.39 -14.42 -2.38
N GLY A 29 -1.17 -14.92 -2.12
CA GLY A 29 -0.13 -15.06 -3.14
C GLY A 29 0.48 -13.74 -3.65
N ALA A 30 0.18 -12.61 -3.02
CA ALA A 30 0.78 -11.32 -3.37
C ALA A 30 2.28 -11.32 -3.06
N VAL A 31 3.10 -10.82 -3.99
CA VAL A 31 4.55 -10.63 -3.78
C VAL A 31 4.89 -9.29 -3.12
N ALA A 32 3.93 -8.38 -3.06
CA ALA A 32 4.03 -7.09 -2.39
C ALA A 32 2.70 -6.76 -1.73
N VAL A 33 2.73 -6.38 -0.46
CA VAL A 33 1.57 -5.88 0.28
C VAL A 33 1.81 -4.41 0.57
N HIS A 34 0.84 -3.57 0.24
CA HIS A 34 0.93 -2.11 0.40
C HIS A 34 -0.30 -1.61 1.16
N THR A 35 -0.07 -0.74 2.13
CA THR A 35 -1.13 -0.06 2.90
C THR A 35 -0.78 1.42 3.09
N ASP A 36 -1.76 2.20 3.54
CA ASP A 36 -1.63 3.63 3.82
C ASP A 36 -2.40 3.98 5.09
N SER A 37 -2.09 5.14 5.67
CA SER A 37 -2.78 5.72 6.81
C SER A 37 -4.28 5.75 6.57
N TRP A 38 -5.04 5.18 7.50
CA TRP A 38 -6.49 5.22 7.45
C TRP A 38 -7.03 6.64 7.59
N THR A 39 -6.34 7.51 8.32
CA THR A 39 -6.71 8.92 8.50
C THR A 39 -5.82 9.81 7.64
N SER A 40 -6.43 10.56 6.72
CA SER A 40 -5.72 11.61 6.00
C SER A 40 -5.42 12.79 6.94
N MET A 41 -4.41 13.60 6.60
CA MET A 41 -4.13 14.86 7.29
C MET A 41 -5.39 15.75 7.31
N GLY A 42 -5.81 16.20 8.49
CA GLY A 42 -6.98 17.07 8.67
C GLY A 42 -8.31 16.36 8.97
N GLN A 43 -8.30 15.02 9.11
CA GLN A 43 -9.48 14.19 9.43
C GLN A 43 -9.38 13.52 10.82
N GLU A 44 -8.72 14.15 11.78
CA GLU A 44 -8.40 13.58 13.09
C GLU A 44 -9.66 13.28 13.92
N THR A 45 -10.76 14.01 13.69
CA THR A 45 -12.07 13.77 14.30
C THR A 45 -12.74 12.50 13.79
N GLU A 46 -12.39 12.02 12.60
CA GLU A 46 -12.92 10.79 11.99
C GLU A 46 -12.15 9.52 12.44
N LYS A 47 -11.05 9.68 13.18
CA LYS A 47 -10.13 8.59 13.51
C LYS A 47 -10.82 7.37 14.11
N GLN A 48 -11.78 7.56 15.01
CA GLN A 48 -12.49 6.43 15.62
C GLN A 48 -13.45 5.73 14.66
N GLN A 49 -14.15 6.48 13.81
CA GLN A 49 -15.04 5.90 12.80
C GLN A 49 -14.23 5.10 11.78
N ARG A 50 -13.07 5.61 11.36
CA ARG A 50 -12.18 4.91 10.44
C ARG A 50 -11.58 3.65 11.04
N LYS A 51 -11.19 3.66 12.32
CA LYS A 51 -10.74 2.43 12.99
C LYS A 51 -11.76 1.30 12.93
N VAL A 52 -13.04 1.63 13.11
CA VAL A 52 -14.12 0.64 13.00
C VAL A 52 -14.31 0.21 11.54
N ALA A 53 -14.28 1.15 10.59
CA ALA A 53 -14.45 0.86 9.17
C ALA A 53 -13.32 0.00 8.58
N PHE A 54 -12.09 0.13 9.10
CA PHE A 54 -10.91 -0.61 8.68
C PHE A 54 -10.53 -1.75 9.65
N GLU A 55 -11.44 -2.15 10.53
CA GLU A 55 -11.21 -3.29 11.41
C GLU A 55 -10.88 -4.54 10.58
N GLY A 56 -9.78 -5.22 10.94
CA GLY A 56 -9.26 -6.38 10.21
C GLY A 56 -8.39 -6.05 8.99
N PHE A 57 -8.20 -4.78 8.62
CA PHE A 57 -7.30 -4.36 7.54
C PHE A 57 -5.88 -4.00 8.00
N THR A 58 -5.57 -4.14 9.29
CA THR A 58 -4.20 -3.96 9.78
C THR A 58 -3.29 -4.99 9.12
N VAL A 59 -2.16 -4.53 8.58
CA VAL A 59 -1.12 -5.43 8.09
C VAL A 59 -0.21 -5.80 9.26
N ASP A 60 -0.44 -6.99 9.80
CA ASP A 60 0.37 -7.65 10.83
C ASP A 60 1.05 -8.92 10.26
N ASP A 61 1.82 -9.62 11.11
CA ASP A 61 2.51 -10.84 10.69
C ASP A 61 1.53 -11.93 10.21
N GLU A 62 0.35 -12.05 10.85
CA GLU A 62 -0.70 -13.00 10.45
C GLU A 62 -1.17 -12.68 9.02
N MET A 63 -1.50 -11.43 8.73
CA MET A 63 -1.87 -10.97 7.38
C MET A 63 -0.78 -11.31 6.36
N MET A 64 0.49 -11.05 6.70
CA MET A 64 1.63 -11.32 5.82
C MET A 64 1.84 -12.82 5.56
N THR A 65 1.37 -13.72 6.45
CA THR A 65 1.45 -15.18 6.19
C THR A 65 0.56 -15.66 5.04
N HIS A 66 -0.47 -14.89 4.69
CA HIS A 66 -1.33 -15.19 3.53
C HIS A 66 -0.69 -14.76 2.20
N ALA A 67 0.32 -13.89 2.23
CA ALA A 67 1.06 -13.45 1.06
C ALA A 67 2.02 -14.53 0.52
N ALA A 68 2.63 -14.27 -0.63
CA ALA A 68 3.66 -15.16 -1.15
C ALA A 68 4.86 -15.23 -0.19
N ALA A 69 5.54 -16.39 -0.16
CA ALA A 69 6.76 -16.52 0.62
C ALA A 69 7.80 -15.48 0.20
N GLY A 70 8.26 -14.67 1.17
CA GLY A 70 9.20 -13.57 0.92
C GLY A 70 8.55 -12.31 0.34
N ALA A 71 7.22 -12.17 0.40
CA ALA A 71 6.54 -10.93 0.00
C ALA A 71 7.10 -9.70 0.73
N GLY A 72 7.28 -8.62 -0.02
CA GLY A 72 7.73 -7.35 0.53
C GLY A 72 6.57 -6.52 1.10
N PHE A 73 6.80 -5.83 2.21
CA PHE A 73 5.88 -4.85 2.76
C PHE A 73 6.24 -3.43 2.34
N TYR A 74 5.24 -2.62 1.98
CA TYR A 74 5.38 -1.26 1.49
C TYR A 74 4.37 -0.31 2.15
N HIS A 75 4.75 0.95 2.31
CA HIS A 75 3.93 2.00 2.89
C HIS A 75 4.43 3.38 2.41
N CYS A 76 3.54 4.28 2.00
CA CYS A 76 3.94 5.57 1.41
C CYS A 76 4.49 6.59 2.42
N LEU A 77 4.13 6.43 3.70
CA LEU A 77 4.46 7.26 4.88
C LEU A 77 3.74 8.64 4.87
N PRO A 78 3.45 9.23 6.04
CA PRO A 78 3.71 8.72 7.40
C PRO A 78 2.82 7.54 7.80
N ALA A 79 3.31 6.69 8.71
CA ALA A 79 2.59 5.53 9.22
C ALA A 79 2.30 5.66 10.73
N TYR A 80 1.12 5.22 11.16
CA TYR A 80 0.67 5.01 12.52
C TYR A 80 0.78 3.52 12.89
N ARG A 81 1.89 3.14 13.50
CA ARG A 81 2.09 1.80 14.08
C ARG A 81 0.94 1.43 15.01
N GLY A 82 0.41 0.22 14.85
CA GLY A 82 -0.73 -0.31 15.59
C GLY A 82 -2.11 0.12 15.03
N LEU A 83 -2.15 0.82 13.90
CA LEU A 83 -3.37 1.08 13.12
C LEU A 83 -3.30 0.33 11.79
N GLU A 84 -2.91 0.99 10.70
CA GLU A 84 -2.85 0.36 9.38
C GLU A 84 -1.77 -0.71 9.25
N VAL A 85 -0.75 -0.67 10.13
CA VAL A 85 0.37 -1.60 10.12
C VAL A 85 0.88 -1.86 11.54
N ALA A 86 1.23 -3.10 11.84
CA ALA A 86 1.88 -3.47 13.09
C ALA A 86 3.37 -3.08 13.09
N ALA A 87 3.97 -2.89 14.28
CA ALA A 87 5.35 -2.40 14.37
C ALA A 87 6.35 -3.43 13.81
N GLU A 88 6.12 -4.71 14.10
CA GLU A 88 6.87 -5.87 13.64
C GLU A 88 6.92 -5.99 12.10
N VAL A 89 5.86 -5.57 11.40
CA VAL A 89 5.83 -5.59 9.93
C VAL A 89 6.61 -4.42 9.36
N ILE A 90 6.33 -3.18 9.80
CA ILE A 90 6.98 -1.99 9.21
C ILE A 90 8.47 -1.86 9.58
N ASP A 91 8.86 -2.34 10.76
CA ASP A 91 10.26 -2.36 11.21
C ASP A 91 10.95 -3.71 10.96
N GLY A 92 10.21 -4.69 10.41
CA GLY A 92 10.67 -6.04 10.14
C GLY A 92 11.54 -6.19 8.89
N PRO A 93 12.12 -7.39 8.68
CA PRO A 93 13.09 -7.64 7.61
C PRO A 93 12.51 -7.60 6.19
N HIS A 94 11.19 -7.74 6.06
CA HIS A 94 10.48 -7.68 4.77
C HIS A 94 9.98 -6.27 4.42
N SER A 95 10.21 -5.29 5.29
CA SER A 95 9.81 -3.91 5.06
C SER A 95 10.75 -3.20 4.09
N HIS A 96 10.16 -2.58 3.06
CA HIS A 96 10.87 -1.77 2.08
C HIS A 96 10.60 -0.27 2.22
N VAL A 97 9.96 0.18 3.31
CA VAL A 97 9.46 1.57 3.45
C VAL A 97 10.56 2.62 3.30
N TYR A 98 11.76 2.37 3.83
CA TYR A 98 12.89 3.32 3.70
C TYR A 98 13.47 3.35 2.29
N ALA A 99 13.62 2.18 1.65
CA ALA A 99 14.08 2.10 0.27
C ALA A 99 13.07 2.75 -0.69
N GLN A 100 11.78 2.49 -0.48
CA GLN A 100 10.67 3.12 -1.19
C GLN A 100 10.69 4.65 -1.03
N ALA A 101 10.84 5.14 0.20
CA ALA A 101 10.93 6.58 0.49
C ALA A 101 12.15 7.22 -0.19
N HIS A 102 13.33 6.59 -0.11
CA HIS A 102 14.54 7.08 -0.77
C HIS A 102 14.39 7.14 -2.30
N ASN A 103 13.69 6.16 -2.90
CA ASN A 103 13.43 6.13 -4.33
C ASN A 103 12.54 7.29 -4.83
N ARG A 104 11.82 8.00 -3.94
CA ARG A 104 11.12 9.25 -4.31
C ARG A 104 12.07 10.30 -4.88
N LEU A 105 13.27 10.44 -4.32
CA LEU A 105 14.28 11.38 -4.81
C LEU A 105 14.72 11.01 -6.22
N HIS A 106 15.05 9.75 -6.46
CA HIS A 106 15.57 9.28 -7.74
C HIS A 106 14.49 9.31 -8.83
N ALA A 107 13.27 8.89 -8.51
CA ALA A 107 12.12 8.97 -9.42
C ALA A 107 11.83 10.43 -9.81
N ALA A 108 11.81 11.36 -8.84
CA ALA A 108 11.61 12.78 -9.12
C ALA A 108 12.73 13.38 -9.98
N ARG A 109 13.99 13.04 -9.70
CA ARG A 109 15.14 13.46 -10.52
C ARG A 109 15.03 12.97 -11.96
N GLY A 110 14.68 11.69 -12.15
CA GLY A 110 14.49 11.09 -13.47
C GLY A 110 13.35 11.76 -14.24
N ALA A 111 12.21 11.97 -13.58
CA ALA A 111 11.05 12.66 -14.16
C ALA A 111 11.40 14.11 -14.57
N LEU A 112 12.08 14.86 -13.71
CA LEU A 112 12.51 16.23 -14.01
C LEU A 112 13.50 16.28 -15.18
N ALA A 113 14.52 15.41 -15.19
CA ALA A 113 15.50 15.36 -16.29
C ALA A 113 14.81 15.05 -17.64
N PHE A 114 13.89 14.08 -17.66
CA PHE A 114 13.11 13.74 -18.85
C PHE A 114 12.26 14.91 -19.33
N LEU A 115 11.49 15.56 -18.43
CA LEU A 115 10.62 16.67 -18.78
C LEU A 115 11.39 17.92 -19.24
N MET A 116 12.61 18.12 -18.74
CA MET A 116 13.48 19.24 -19.13
C MET A 116 14.35 18.92 -20.36
N GLY A 117 14.30 17.71 -20.91
CA GLY A 117 15.12 17.30 -22.05
C GLY A 117 16.62 17.22 -21.75
N VAL A 118 16.99 17.01 -20.49
CA VAL A 118 18.38 16.81 -20.07
C VAL A 118 18.71 15.34 -20.31
N HIS A 119 19.32 15.05 -21.47
CA HIS A 119 19.80 13.73 -21.86
C HIS A 119 21.31 13.62 -21.64
#